data_AF-X1Q5W7-F1
#
_entry.id   AF-X1Q5W7-F1
#
_cell.length_a   1.000
_cell.length_b   1.000
_cell.length_c   1.000
_cell.angle_alpha   90.00
_cell.angle_beta   90.00
_cell.angle_gamma   90.00
#
_symmetry.space_group_name_H-M   'P 1'
#
loop_
_entity.id
_entity.type
_entity.pdbx_description
1 polymer ?
#
loop_
_entity_poly.entity_id
_entity_poly.type
_entity_poly.pdbx_seq_one_letter_code
_entity_poly.pdbx_strand_id
1 'polypeptide(L)'
;NWAGQAIESITKPQQLNRFRKLRLINSNYASLSKQQRKQWVSDVLDFLDEVERGEGEKGEAELSPQAVKPSLRVKVPRTVVSQSIDSLITVIRGISSTLATRFNKLGVKTVRDLLYFFPHRHLDYSQRKFISQLTEGQEETVIANVWQAYETMLGGRRGTEAIVGDETGNVRVVWF
;
A
#
# COMPACT_ATOMS: atom_id res chain seq x y z
N ASN A 1 -3.59 -18.81 17.58
CA ASN A 1 -3.01 -19.91 16.78
C ASN A 1 -2.81 -19.36 15.35
N TRP A 2 -1.62 -18.82 15.04
CA TRP A 2 -1.37 -17.98 13.85
C TRP A 2 -1.68 -18.70 12.53
N ALA A 3 -1.41 -20.00 12.47
CA ALA A 3 -1.64 -20.80 11.27
C ALA A 3 -3.13 -20.92 10.90
N GLY A 4 -4.05 -20.75 11.85
CA GLY A 4 -5.49 -20.72 11.59
C GLY A 4 -5.92 -19.41 10.92
N GLN A 5 -5.44 -18.27 11.44
CA GLN A 5 -5.72 -16.95 10.88
C GLN A 5 -5.09 -16.78 9.49
N ALA A 6 -3.90 -17.35 9.26
CA ALA A 6 -3.23 -17.29 7.96
C ALA A 6 -4.01 -17.98 6.82
N ILE A 7 -4.79 -19.02 7.12
CA ILE A 7 -5.64 -19.70 6.12
C ILE A 7 -6.72 -18.77 5.58
N GLU A 8 -7.31 -17.96 6.45
CA GLU A 8 -8.39 -17.04 6.10
C GLU A 8 -7.89 -15.92 5.17
N SER A 9 -6.61 -15.58 5.24
CA SER A 9 -5.97 -14.61 4.34
C SER A 9 -5.55 -15.18 2.97
N ILE A 10 -5.41 -16.50 2.80
CA ILE A 10 -4.95 -17.09 1.53
C ILE A 10 -6.14 -17.20 0.56
N THR A 11 -6.13 -16.37 -0.49
CA THR A 11 -7.23 -16.29 -1.46
C THR A 11 -7.10 -17.26 -2.64
N LYS A 12 -5.89 -17.73 -2.98
CA LYS A 12 -5.69 -18.64 -4.13
C LYS A 12 -5.85 -20.13 -3.73
N PRO A 13 -6.68 -20.92 -4.44
CA PRO A 13 -6.94 -22.32 -4.08
C PRO A 13 -5.71 -23.23 -4.19
N GLN A 14 -4.79 -22.94 -5.11
CA GLN A 14 -3.53 -23.68 -5.25
C GLN A 14 -2.60 -23.47 -4.04
N GLN A 15 -2.46 -22.22 -3.58
CA GLN A 15 -1.69 -21.87 -2.40
C GLN A 15 -2.30 -22.49 -1.14
N LEU A 16 -3.63 -22.49 -1.02
CA LEU A 16 -4.34 -23.11 0.09
C LEU A 16 -4.10 -24.63 0.17
N ASN A 17 -4.12 -25.32 -0.97
CA ASN A 17 -3.81 -26.76 -1.05
C ASN A 17 -2.36 -27.04 -0.66
N ARG A 18 -1.41 -26.22 -1.11
CA ARG A 18 0.01 -26.36 -0.76
C ARG A 18 0.25 -26.08 0.74
N PHE A 19 -0.39 -25.05 1.29
CA PHE A 19 -0.38 -24.74 2.73
C PHE A 19 -0.88 -25.91 3.59
N ARG A 20 -2.02 -26.53 3.21
CA ARG A 20 -2.56 -27.72 3.88
C ARG A 20 -1.59 -28.90 3.82
N LYS A 21 -0.92 -29.11 2.68
CA LYS A 21 0.07 -30.19 2.49
C LYS A 21 1.29 -30.04 3.40
N LEU A 22 1.71 -28.81 3.69
CA LEU A 22 2.83 -28.50 4.61
C LEU A 22 2.51 -28.74 6.09
N ARG A 23 1.23 -29.02 6.43
CA ARG A 23 0.76 -29.31 7.79
C ARG A 23 1.17 -28.26 8.83
N LEU A 24 1.22 -26.98 8.44
CA LEU A 24 1.63 -25.87 9.31
C LEU A 24 0.74 -25.71 10.56
N ILE A 25 -0.54 -26.11 10.44
CA ILE A 25 -1.58 -25.99 11.48
C ILE A 25 -1.36 -26.97 12.65
N ASN A 26 -0.97 -28.21 12.34
CA ASN A 26 -0.80 -29.30 13.28
C ASN A 26 0.59 -29.90 13.12
N SER A 27 1.60 -29.03 13.15
CA SER A 27 2.98 -29.41 12.89
C SER A 27 3.51 -30.21 14.07
N ASN A 28 3.69 -31.52 13.90
CA ASN A 28 4.45 -32.36 14.83
C ASN A 28 5.96 -32.15 14.66
N TYR A 29 6.39 -30.89 14.55
CA TYR A 29 7.76 -30.49 14.25
C TYR A 29 8.75 -31.07 15.27
N ALA A 30 8.33 -31.12 16.53
CA ALA A 30 9.10 -31.66 17.63
C ALA A 30 9.45 -33.16 17.43
N SER A 31 8.59 -33.95 16.79
CA SER A 31 8.81 -35.38 16.58
C SER A 31 9.64 -35.71 15.33
N LEU A 32 9.96 -34.74 14.48
CA LEU A 32 10.72 -34.96 13.25
C LEU A 32 12.22 -35.10 13.54
N SER A 33 12.89 -35.98 12.81
CA SER A 33 14.35 -36.09 12.80
C SER A 33 15.00 -34.84 12.17
N LYS A 34 16.30 -34.63 12.42
CA LYS A 34 17.04 -33.47 11.86
C LYS A 34 16.96 -33.38 10.34
N GLN A 35 17.03 -34.51 9.64
CA GLN A 35 16.93 -34.57 8.17
C GLN A 35 15.53 -34.20 7.69
N GLN A 36 14.49 -34.75 8.33
CA GLN A 36 13.10 -34.42 7.99
C GLN A 36 12.77 -32.95 8.27
N ARG A 37 13.32 -32.36 9.34
CA ARG A 37 13.18 -30.92 9.61
C ARG A 37 13.82 -30.07 8.51
N LYS A 38 15.01 -30.45 8.03
CA LYS A 38 15.69 -29.72 6.94
C LYS A 38 14.85 -29.71 5.67
N GLN A 39 14.30 -30.87 5.27
CA GLN A 39 13.43 -30.95 4.11
C GLN A 39 12.16 -30.13 4.30
N TRP A 40 11.52 -30.27 5.46
CA TRP A 40 10.30 -29.52 5.77
C TRP A 40 10.51 -28.01 5.74
N VAL A 41 11.62 -27.49 6.28
CA VAL A 41 11.96 -26.06 6.21
C VAL A 41 12.17 -25.62 4.76
N SER A 42 12.87 -26.42 3.94
CA SER A 42 13.06 -26.12 2.51
C SER A 42 11.71 -25.99 1.80
N ASP A 43 10.82 -26.97 1.98
CA ASP A 43 9.51 -26.98 1.34
C ASP A 43 8.63 -25.79 1.77
N VAL A 44 8.78 -25.32 3.01
CA VAL A 44 8.09 -24.12 3.52
C VAL A 44 8.66 -22.84 2.89
N LEU A 45 9.99 -22.72 2.79
CA LEU A 45 10.62 -21.57 2.15
C LEU A 45 10.27 -21.49 0.66
N ASP A 46 10.28 -22.62 -0.04
CA ASP A 46 9.89 -22.71 -1.46
C ASP A 46 8.40 -22.38 -1.68
N PHE A 47 7.56 -22.60 -0.66
CA PHE A 47 6.17 -22.16 -0.69
C PHE A 47 6.05 -20.65 -0.46
N LEU A 48 6.80 -20.08 0.48
CA LEU A 48 6.79 -18.62 0.70
C LEU A 48 7.28 -17.86 -0.54
N ASP A 49 8.32 -18.33 -1.20
CA ASP A 49 8.82 -17.71 -2.44
C ASP A 49 7.78 -17.79 -3.59
N GLU A 50 7.01 -18.88 -3.70
CA GLU A 50 5.88 -18.97 -4.65
C GLU A 50 4.76 -17.97 -4.30
N VAL A 51 4.45 -17.82 -3.02
CA VAL A 51 3.41 -16.89 -2.56
C VAL A 51 3.83 -15.44 -2.84
N GLU A 52 5.06 -15.06 -2.50
CA GLU A 52 5.60 -13.72 -2.75
C GLU A 52 5.64 -13.38 -4.24
N ARG A 53 6.13 -14.30 -5.09
CA ARG A 53 6.13 -14.11 -6.56
C ARG A 53 4.71 -13.99 -7.11
N GLY A 54 3.78 -14.79 -6.60
CA GLY A 54 2.37 -14.77 -7.01
C GLY A 54 1.58 -13.55 -6.52
N GLU A 55 2.04 -12.85 -5.49
CA GLU A 55 1.47 -11.57 -5.04
C GLU A 55 2.06 -10.38 -5.82
N GLY A 56 3.30 -10.49 -6.32
CA GLY A 56 3.97 -9.49 -7.15
C GLY A 56 3.28 -9.18 -8.48
N GLU A 57 2.51 -10.12 -9.04
CA GLU A 57 1.75 -9.91 -10.29
C GLU A 57 0.55 -8.95 -10.13
N LYS A 58 0.12 -8.61 -8.90
CA LYS A 58 -0.89 -7.55 -8.70
C LYS A 58 -0.33 -6.13 -8.84
N GLY A 59 0.99 -5.97 -9.02
CA GLY A 59 1.67 -4.67 -9.17
C GLY A 59 2.18 -4.37 -10.59
N GLU A 60 2.20 -5.34 -11.50
CA GLU A 60 2.54 -5.09 -12.91
C GLU A 60 1.26 -4.72 -13.67
N ALA A 61 1.11 -3.42 -13.91
CA ALA A 61 0.05 -2.89 -14.75
C ALA A 61 -0.01 -3.64 -16.09
N GLU A 62 -1.08 -4.42 -16.29
CA GLU A 62 -1.48 -4.90 -17.60
C GLU A 62 -1.57 -3.69 -18.54
N LEU A 63 -0.61 -3.58 -19.45
CA LEU A 63 -0.68 -2.68 -20.59
C LEU A 63 -1.90 -3.07 -21.42
N SER A 64 -2.99 -2.33 -21.25
CA SER A 64 -4.18 -2.51 -22.08
C SER A 64 -3.79 -2.36 -23.56
N PRO A 65 -4.31 -3.23 -24.47
CA PRO A 65 -4.02 -3.11 -25.89
C PRO A 65 -4.59 -1.78 -26.41
N GLN A 66 -3.71 -0.86 -26.80
CA GLN A 66 -4.08 0.40 -27.41
C GLN A 66 -4.77 0.14 -28.75
N ALA A 67 -6.04 0.54 -28.86
CA ALA A 67 -6.76 0.63 -30.12
C ALA A 67 -6.02 1.61 -31.05
N VAL A 68 -5.49 1.09 -32.15
CA VAL A 68 -4.77 1.84 -33.17
C VAL A 68 -5.74 2.78 -33.90
N LYS A 69 -5.50 4.09 -33.80
CA LYS A 69 -6.00 5.08 -34.78
C LYS A 69 -4.78 5.72 -35.47
N PRO A 70 -4.72 5.75 -36.81
CA PRO A 70 -3.60 6.35 -37.52
C PRO A 70 -3.75 7.87 -37.51
N SER A 71 -2.82 8.56 -36.87
CA SER A 71 -2.56 9.97 -37.21
C SER A 71 -1.05 10.15 -37.36
N LEU A 72 -0.62 10.23 -38.62
CA LEU A 72 0.72 10.59 -39.01
C LEU A 72 0.93 12.08 -38.68
N ARG A 73 1.40 12.36 -37.47
CA ARG A 73 2.19 13.56 -37.19
C ARG A 73 3.56 13.09 -36.75
N VAL A 74 4.55 13.29 -37.62
CA VAL A 74 5.96 13.09 -37.31
C VAL A 74 6.31 13.96 -36.11
N LYS A 75 6.31 13.38 -34.91
CA LYS A 75 6.87 14.01 -33.72
C LYS A 75 8.38 13.98 -33.91
N VAL A 76 8.97 15.15 -34.07
CA VAL A 76 10.40 15.37 -33.91
C VAL A 76 10.84 14.62 -32.65
N PRO A 77 11.91 13.79 -32.68
CA PRO A 77 12.36 13.10 -31.49
C PRO A 77 12.77 14.15 -30.47
N ARG A 78 11.94 14.32 -29.44
CA ARG A 78 12.28 15.14 -28.29
C ARG A 78 13.51 14.49 -27.71
N THR A 79 14.66 15.16 -27.86
CA THR A 79 15.93 14.78 -27.26
C THR A 79 15.63 14.38 -25.82
N VAL A 80 15.75 13.08 -25.54
CA VAL A 80 15.82 12.59 -24.17
C VAL A 80 17.15 13.12 -23.69
N VAL A 81 17.14 14.36 -23.19
CA VAL A 81 18.26 14.89 -22.42
C VAL A 81 18.49 13.83 -21.38
N SER A 82 19.69 13.25 -21.36
CA SER A 82 20.15 12.39 -20.28
C SER A 82 20.10 13.22 -19.01
N GLN A 83 18.95 13.25 -18.36
CA GLN A 83 18.75 13.97 -17.12
C GLN A 83 19.63 13.26 -16.11
N SER A 84 20.78 13.85 -15.82
CA SER A 84 21.68 13.36 -14.80
C SER A 84 20.94 13.37 -13.46
N ILE A 85 21.21 12.39 -12.61
CA ILE A 85 20.68 12.31 -11.26
C ILE A 85 21.13 13.53 -10.41
N ASP A 86 22.16 14.24 -10.85
CA ASP A 86 22.64 15.46 -10.21
C ASP A 86 21.96 16.74 -10.74
N SER A 87 20.99 16.60 -11.65
CA SER A 87 20.19 17.73 -12.13
C SER A 87 19.30 18.28 -11.02
N LEU A 88 18.94 19.56 -11.13
CA LEU A 88 17.97 20.19 -10.23
C LEU A 88 16.60 19.49 -10.30
N ILE A 89 15.90 19.40 -9.16
CA ILE A 89 14.57 18.78 -9.07
C ILE A 89 13.51 19.41 -9.98
N THR A 90 13.70 20.66 -10.43
CA THR A 90 12.79 21.36 -11.37
C THR A 90 12.73 20.71 -12.75
N VAL A 91 13.68 19.84 -13.06
CA VAL A 91 13.70 19.06 -14.30
C VAL A 91 12.60 17.99 -14.30
N ILE A 92 12.15 17.55 -13.12
CA ILE A 92 11.09 16.57 -12.95
C ILE A 92 9.73 17.21 -13.24
N ARG A 93 8.99 16.62 -14.18
CA ARG A 93 7.62 17.05 -14.50
C ARG A 93 6.73 16.91 -13.27
N GLY A 94 6.05 17.99 -12.89
CA GLY A 94 5.18 18.04 -11.71
C GLY A 94 5.80 18.80 -10.53
N ILE A 95 7.12 19.06 -10.56
CA ILE A 95 7.78 19.92 -9.57
C ILE A 95 7.81 21.35 -10.11
N SER A 96 6.93 22.20 -9.56
CA SER A 96 6.95 23.64 -9.84
C SER A 96 8.12 24.32 -9.11
N SER A 97 8.46 25.54 -9.53
CA SER A 97 9.44 26.38 -8.80
C SER A 97 9.04 26.62 -7.34
N THR A 98 7.74 26.73 -7.07
CA THR A 98 7.20 26.88 -5.71
C THR A 98 7.35 25.61 -4.88
N LEU A 99 7.22 24.42 -5.47
CA LEU A 99 7.48 23.16 -4.78
C LEU A 99 8.99 22.96 -4.58
N ALA A 100 9.80 23.30 -5.58
CA ALA A 100 11.25 23.19 -5.51
C ALA A 100 11.85 24.07 -4.40
N THR A 101 11.31 25.28 -4.17
CA THR A 101 11.75 26.12 -3.04
C THR A 101 11.41 25.50 -1.68
N ARG A 102 10.29 24.77 -1.55
CA ARG A 102 9.96 24.02 -0.32
C ARG A 102 10.90 22.84 -0.11
N PHE A 103 11.18 22.06 -1.16
CA PHE A 103 12.16 20.97 -1.10
C PHE A 103 13.56 21.47 -0.75
N ASN A 104 13.97 22.61 -1.28
CA ASN A 104 15.25 23.22 -0.94
C ASN A 104 15.36 23.59 0.54
N LYS A 105 14.26 24.05 1.17
CA LYS A 105 14.21 24.26 2.64
C LYS A 105 14.37 22.97 3.44
N LEU A 106 14.00 21.83 2.85
CA LEU A 106 14.18 20.49 3.42
C LEU A 106 15.53 19.86 3.04
N GLY A 107 16.43 20.61 2.38
CA GLY A 107 17.75 20.14 1.95
C GLY A 107 17.77 19.35 0.64
N VAL A 108 16.64 19.25 -0.06
CA VAL A 108 16.50 18.49 -1.32
C VAL A 108 16.66 19.43 -2.51
N LYS A 109 17.77 19.32 -3.26
CA LYS A 109 18.09 20.21 -4.40
C LYS A 109 18.16 19.46 -5.72
N THR A 110 18.67 18.24 -5.70
CA THR A 110 18.91 17.42 -6.88
C THR A 110 17.95 16.24 -6.97
N VAL A 111 17.86 15.61 -8.15
CA VAL A 111 17.10 14.36 -8.33
C VAL A 111 17.64 13.27 -7.40
N ARG A 112 18.97 13.23 -7.17
CA ARG A 112 19.61 12.34 -6.19
C ARG A 112 19.00 12.49 -4.81
N ASP A 113 18.94 13.73 -4.32
CA ASP A 113 18.44 14.02 -2.98
C ASP A 113 16.98 13.59 -2.84
N LEU A 114 16.18 13.78 -3.90
CA LEU A 114 14.78 13.40 -3.91
C LEU A 114 14.59 11.88 -3.88
N LEU A 115 15.44 11.12 -4.59
CA LEU A 115 15.40 9.64 -4.55
C LEU A 115 15.71 9.08 -3.17
N TYR A 116 16.55 9.77 -2.40
CA TYR A 116 16.88 9.41 -1.02
C TYR A 116 16.05 10.17 0.03
N PHE A 117 15.02 10.91 -0.39
CA PHE A 117 14.10 11.60 0.50
C PHE A 117 12.99 10.64 0.95
N PHE A 118 13.32 9.76 1.90
CA PHE A 118 12.40 8.75 2.39
C PHE A 118 11.28 9.34 3.26
N PRO A 119 10.06 8.78 3.22
CA PRO A 119 8.99 9.16 4.13
C PRO A 119 9.41 9.02 5.60
N HIS A 120 9.03 10.00 6.43
CA HIS A 120 9.34 9.94 7.87
C HIS A 120 8.50 8.89 8.62
N ARG A 121 7.27 8.64 8.15
CA ARG A 121 6.33 7.69 8.73
C ARG A 121 5.56 6.99 7.61
N HIS A 122 5.39 5.68 7.74
CA HIS A 122 4.47 4.90 6.92
C HIS A 122 3.16 4.71 7.70
N LEU A 123 2.04 5.06 7.07
CA LEU A 123 0.70 4.81 7.60
C LEU A 123 0.22 3.49 7.03
N ASP A 124 0.03 2.49 7.88
CA ASP A 124 -0.52 1.21 7.48
C ASP A 124 -2.05 1.23 7.61
N TYR A 125 -2.72 1.27 6.46
CA TYR A 125 -4.18 1.24 6.36
C TYR A 125 -4.74 -0.18 6.17
N SER A 126 -3.91 -1.23 6.28
CA SER A 126 -4.35 -2.62 6.13
C SER A 126 -5.18 -3.12 7.32
N GLN A 127 -4.85 -2.63 8.52
CA GLN A 127 -5.51 -2.98 9.78
C GLN A 127 -6.78 -2.13 9.95
N ARG A 128 -7.88 -2.64 9.43
CA ARG A 128 -9.20 -1.98 9.53
C ARG A 128 -9.92 -2.46 10.79
N LYS A 129 -10.53 -1.52 11.50
CA LYS A 129 -11.39 -1.79 12.64
C LYS A 129 -12.83 -1.35 12.36
N PHE A 130 -13.75 -2.01 13.04
CA PHE A 130 -15.14 -1.56 13.08
C PHE A 130 -15.29 -0.36 14.02
N ILE A 131 -16.29 0.48 13.77
CA ILE A 131 -16.59 1.66 14.57
C ILE A 131 -16.79 1.31 16.05
N SER A 132 -17.49 0.20 16.33
CA SER A 132 -17.71 -0.29 17.69
C SER A 132 -16.44 -0.64 18.47
N GLN A 133 -15.31 -0.84 17.78
CA GLN A 133 -14.03 -1.26 18.37
C GLN A 133 -13.03 -0.09 18.49
N LEU A 134 -13.45 1.12 18.11
CA LEU A 134 -12.60 2.30 18.17
C LEU A 134 -12.22 2.64 19.61
N THR A 135 -10.94 2.96 19.80
CA THR A 135 -10.41 3.36 21.12
C THR A 135 -10.01 4.84 21.10
N GLU A 136 -10.44 5.58 22.12
CA GLU A 136 -10.10 6.99 22.27
C GLU A 136 -8.58 7.20 22.36
N GLY A 137 -8.08 8.23 21.68
CA GLY A 137 -6.66 8.59 21.68
C GLY A 137 -5.76 7.75 20.78
N GLN A 138 -6.31 6.77 20.05
CA GLN A 138 -5.57 5.98 19.05
C GLN A 138 -5.92 6.41 17.63
N GLU A 139 -4.93 6.35 16.74
CA GLU A 139 -5.13 6.59 15.31
C GLU A 139 -5.44 5.24 14.64
N GLU A 140 -6.68 5.08 14.18
CA GLU A 140 -7.19 3.81 13.65
C GLU A 140 -7.86 4.00 12.28
N THR A 141 -7.88 2.94 11.48
CA THR A 141 -8.45 2.96 10.13
C THR A 141 -9.81 2.28 10.12
N VAL A 142 -10.82 2.95 9.57
CA VAL A 142 -12.19 2.44 9.46
C VAL A 142 -12.69 2.61 8.03
N ILE A 143 -13.51 1.66 7.58
CA ILE A 143 -14.31 1.80 6.35
C ILE A 143 -15.75 2.02 6.77
N ALA A 144 -16.33 3.14 6.34
CA ALA A 144 -17.69 3.51 6.69
C ALA A 144 -18.38 4.19 5.50
N ASN A 145 -19.71 4.09 5.47
CA ASN A 145 -20.55 4.83 4.54
C ASN A 145 -20.84 6.22 5.10
N VAL A 146 -20.80 7.24 4.24
CA VAL A 146 -21.17 8.60 4.62
C VAL A 146 -22.68 8.73 4.54
N TRP A 147 -23.32 9.04 5.66
CA TRP A 147 -24.77 9.24 5.74
C TRP A 147 -25.16 10.69 5.50
N GLN A 148 -24.39 11.61 6.09
CA GLN A 148 -24.65 13.04 5.98
C GLN A 148 -23.32 13.80 6.06
N ALA A 149 -23.19 14.88 5.30
CA ALA A 149 -22.07 15.81 5.38
C ALA A 149 -22.57 17.24 5.20
N TYR A 150 -22.11 18.16 6.03
CA TYR A 150 -22.54 19.56 6.00
C TYR A 150 -21.47 20.50 6.57
N GLU A 151 -21.51 21.76 6.12
CA GLU A 151 -20.68 22.83 6.68
C GLU A 151 -21.30 23.30 8.00
N THR A 152 -20.47 23.48 9.03
CA THR A 152 -20.89 23.95 10.35
C THR A 152 -19.92 24.99 10.88
N MET A 153 -20.34 25.78 11.86
CA MET A 153 -19.47 26.74 12.55
C MET A 153 -18.94 26.11 13.83
N LEU A 154 -17.67 25.71 13.84
CA LEU A 154 -16.98 25.14 15.00
C LEU A 154 -16.07 26.22 15.63
N GLY A 155 -16.41 26.67 16.84
CA GLY A 155 -15.60 27.66 17.55
C GLY A 155 -15.46 29.00 16.81
N GLY A 156 -16.46 29.39 16.02
CA GLY A 156 -16.47 30.63 15.24
C GLY A 156 -15.72 30.56 13.90
N ARG A 157 -15.25 29.37 13.49
CA ARG A 157 -14.68 29.12 12.17
C ARG A 157 -15.54 28.13 11.40
N ARG A 158 -15.53 28.23 10.08
CA ARG A 158 -16.17 27.25 9.19
C ARG A 158 -15.40 25.94 9.29
N GLY A 159 -16.11 24.88 9.64
CA GLY A 159 -15.62 23.51 9.57
C GLY A 159 -16.63 22.63 8.84
N THR A 160 -16.27 21.38 8.61
CA THR A 160 -17.13 20.39 7.97
C THR A 160 -17.39 19.26 8.95
N GLU A 161 -18.65 18.87 9.08
CA GLU A 161 -19.05 17.73 9.89
C GLU A 161 -19.69 16.68 9.00
N ALA A 162 -19.35 15.41 9.22
CA ALA A 162 -20.01 14.29 8.59
C ALA A 162 -20.39 13.21 9.60
N ILE A 163 -21.53 12.57 9.37
CA ILE A 163 -21.93 11.36 10.07
C ILE A 163 -21.60 10.19 9.15
N VAL A 164 -20.73 9.30 9.62
CA VAL A 164 -20.32 8.08 8.93
C VAL A 164 -20.76 6.87 9.73
N GLY A 165 -21.10 5.78 9.05
CA GLY A 165 -21.58 4.57 9.70
C GLY A 165 -21.15 3.30 9.00
N ASP A 166 -20.91 2.26 9.79
CA ASP A 166 -20.67 0.89 9.34
C ASP A 166 -21.77 -0.03 9.90
N GLU A 167 -21.61 -1.34 9.76
CA GLU A 167 -22.57 -2.33 10.28
C GLU A 167 -22.66 -2.37 11.81
N THR A 168 -21.71 -1.77 12.52
CA THR A 168 -21.60 -1.83 13.98
C THR A 168 -22.02 -0.53 14.67
N GLY A 169 -22.01 0.61 13.97
CA GLY A 169 -22.44 1.87 14.55
C GLY A 169 -22.18 3.09 13.66
N ASN A 170 -22.44 4.26 14.24
CA ASN A 170 -22.24 5.55 13.60
C ASN A 170 -21.26 6.41 14.40
N VAL A 171 -20.42 7.18 13.72
CA VAL A 171 -19.47 8.13 14.30
C VAL A 171 -19.59 9.48 13.59
N ARG A 172 -19.37 10.54 14.37
CA ARG A 172 -19.29 11.91 13.88
C ARG A 172 -17.84 12.28 13.60
N VAL A 173 -17.54 12.67 12.37
CA VAL A 173 -16.22 13.12 11.91
C VAL A 173 -16.26 14.62 11.68
N VAL A 174 -15.23 15.32 12.17
CA VAL A 174 -15.13 16.78 12.11
C VAL A 174 -13.80 17.18 11.47
N TRP A 175 -13.89 18.11 10.52
CA TRP A 175 -12.75 18.80 9.91
C TRP A 175 -12.81 20.30 10.25
N PHE A 176 -11.65 20.88 10.57
CA PHE A 176 -11.49 22.25 11.07
C PHE A 176 -10.88 23.21 10.05
#